data_AF-A0A5E4L2W7-F1
#
_entry.id   AF-A0A5E4L2W7-F1
#
_cell.length_a   1.000
_cell.length_b   1.000
_cell.length_c   1.000
_cell.angle_alpha   90.00
_cell.angle_beta   90.00
_cell.angle_gamma   90.00
#
_symmetry.space_group_name_H-M   'P 1'
#
loop_
_entity.id
_entity.type
_entity.pdbx_description
1 polymer ?
#
loop_
_entity_poly.entity_id
_entity_poly.type
_entity_poly.pdbx_seq_one_letter_code
_entity_poly.pdbx_strand_id
1 'polypeptide(L)'
;MMGRNAPILFLFFLFFFLAFTGSGTGDILLNGTNILIASGDSYGLYQGYVLTVKSVSSDGSVWLQLTENDKIVKSEIVARDYFIYNKSNRTIVSIKVDNIYYGSSEQTLVSLYPVYQYVDPDLPVPDITEMIPKDVNNPVDKNPLPRIYTPGEPVIWAAGIVFILVLYYILRKLW
;
A
#
# COMPACT_ATOMS: atom_id res chain seq x y z
N MET A 1 41.34 -9.80 49.42
CA MET A 1 41.96 -10.03 48.10
C MET A 1 41.01 -10.92 47.31
N MET A 2 40.22 -10.35 46.39
CA MET A 2 40.58 -10.01 45.00
C MET A 2 40.19 -11.20 44.09
N GLY A 3 39.15 -11.04 43.26
CA GLY A 3 38.86 -12.05 42.24
C GLY A 3 37.52 -12.01 41.51
N ARG A 4 37.26 -10.91 40.77
CA ARG A 4 36.44 -10.84 39.54
C ARG A 4 34.95 -11.24 39.60
N ASN A 5 34.12 -10.24 39.84
CA ASN A 5 32.78 -10.15 39.27
C ASN A 5 32.85 -9.70 37.79
N ALA A 6 31.88 -10.14 36.99
CA ALA A 6 31.63 -9.85 35.56
C ALA A 6 32.54 -10.61 34.57
N PRO A 7 31.97 -11.53 33.76
CA PRO A 7 31.14 -11.11 32.63
C PRO A 7 29.99 -12.10 32.33
N ILE A 8 28.90 -12.08 33.09
CA ILE A 8 27.69 -12.86 32.75
C ILE A 8 26.49 -11.94 32.49
N LEU A 9 26.65 -10.63 32.70
CA LEU A 9 25.61 -9.63 32.44
C LEU A 9 25.70 -8.96 31.05
N PHE A 10 26.41 -9.57 30.10
CA PHE A 10 26.45 -9.08 28.71
C PHE A 10 25.84 -10.07 27.70
N LEU A 11 25.48 -11.27 28.14
CA LEU A 11 24.90 -12.32 27.28
C LEU A 11 23.38 -12.44 27.39
N PHE A 12 22.70 -11.42 27.93
CA PHE A 12 21.23 -11.35 28.02
C PHE A 12 20.63 -10.16 27.25
N PHE A 13 21.48 -9.36 26.58
CA PHE A 13 21.02 -8.24 25.74
C PHE A 13 21.05 -8.55 24.24
N LEU A 14 21.42 -9.78 23.85
CA LEU A 14 21.49 -10.22 22.45
C LEU A 14 20.40 -11.25 22.07
N PHE A 15 19.31 -11.32 22.85
CA PHE A 15 18.14 -12.16 22.53
C PHE A 15 16.83 -11.37 22.54
N PHE A 16 16.90 -10.04 22.45
CA PHE A 16 15.73 -9.16 22.31
C PHE A 16 15.65 -8.47 20.94
N PHE A 17 16.34 -9.03 19.95
CA PHE A 17 16.20 -8.65 18.53
C PHE A 17 15.85 -9.84 17.64
N LEU A 18 15.20 -10.87 18.19
CA LEU A 18 14.23 -11.66 17.42
C LEU A 18 12.85 -11.00 17.53
N ALA A 19 12.82 -9.70 17.24
CA ALA A 19 11.58 -9.02 16.93
C ALA A 19 11.15 -9.50 15.54
N PHE A 20 10.32 -10.55 15.56
CA PHE A 20 9.20 -10.68 14.65
C PHE A 20 9.54 -10.51 13.16
N THR A 21 10.17 -11.50 12.53
CA THR A 21 9.94 -11.74 11.09
C THR A 21 8.69 -12.59 10.91
N GLY A 22 7.57 -12.10 11.45
CA GLY A 22 6.26 -12.45 10.93
C GLY A 22 6.07 -11.72 9.61
N SER A 23 6.77 -12.16 8.55
CA SER A 23 6.48 -11.71 7.19
C SER A 23 5.19 -12.39 6.74
N GLY A 24 4.06 -11.86 7.19
CA GLY A 24 2.75 -12.14 6.62
C GLY A 24 2.62 -11.45 5.25
N THR A 25 3.43 -11.83 4.29
CA THR A 25 3.20 -11.53 2.87
C THR A 25 2.04 -12.40 2.41
N GLY A 26 0.80 -11.94 2.59
CA GLY A 26 -0.37 -12.73 2.20
C GLY A 26 -1.74 -12.04 2.22
N ASP A 27 -1.89 -10.87 2.85
CA ASP A 27 -3.23 -10.31 3.10
C ASP A 27 -3.50 -8.94 2.45
N ILE A 28 -2.51 -8.35 1.74
CA ILE A 28 -2.64 -7.01 1.13
C ILE A 28 -2.62 -7.13 -0.40
N LEU A 29 -3.65 -6.59 -1.05
CA LEU A 29 -3.84 -6.60 -2.50
C LEU A 29 -3.50 -5.25 -3.14
N LEU A 30 -3.86 -4.16 -2.47
CA LEU A 30 -3.39 -2.81 -2.79
C LEU A 30 -2.72 -2.23 -1.57
N ASN A 31 -1.51 -1.71 -1.74
CA ASN A 31 -0.67 -1.25 -0.64
C ASN A 31 -0.28 0.21 -0.85
N GLY A 32 -1.11 1.13 -0.36
CA GLY A 32 -0.88 2.57 -0.49
C GLY A 32 -0.92 3.03 -1.94
N THR A 33 -1.75 2.44 -2.78
CA THR A 33 -1.86 2.76 -4.20
C THR A 33 -2.52 4.13 -4.39
N ASN A 34 -2.10 4.89 -5.40
CA ASN A 34 -2.81 6.09 -5.85
C ASN A 34 -3.69 5.73 -7.05
N ILE A 35 -4.95 6.16 -7.02
CA ILE A 35 -5.89 6.01 -8.13
C ILE A 35 -6.55 7.35 -8.44
N LEU A 36 -6.79 7.62 -9.73
CA LEU A 36 -7.56 8.78 -10.19
C LEU A 36 -8.85 8.28 -10.84
N ILE A 37 -9.97 8.83 -10.42
CA ILE A 37 -11.30 8.47 -10.94
C ILE A 37 -12.06 9.76 -11.25
N ALA A 38 -12.67 9.84 -12.44
CA ALA A 38 -13.56 10.95 -12.77
C ALA A 38 -14.91 10.78 -12.05
N SER A 39 -15.55 11.91 -11.72
CA SER A 39 -16.90 11.91 -11.16
C SER A 39 -17.89 11.30 -12.15
N GLY A 40 -18.54 10.20 -11.77
CA GLY A 40 -19.42 9.40 -12.63
C GLY A 40 -18.80 8.05 -13.01
N ASP A 41 -17.47 7.94 -12.94
CA ASP A 41 -16.73 6.75 -13.33
C ASP A 41 -16.44 5.83 -12.14
N SER A 42 -15.92 4.64 -12.47
CA SER A 42 -15.62 3.58 -11.52
C SER A 42 -14.23 2.98 -11.75
N TYR A 43 -13.70 2.38 -10.69
CA TYR A 43 -12.43 1.67 -10.68
C TYR A 43 -12.63 0.25 -10.13
N GLY A 44 -12.15 -0.74 -10.88
CA GLY A 44 -12.19 -2.13 -10.47
C GLY A 44 -11.15 -2.42 -9.39
N LEU A 45 -11.60 -3.00 -8.28
CA LEU A 45 -10.76 -3.54 -7.21
C LEU A 45 -10.70 -5.07 -7.33
N TYR A 46 -9.80 -5.73 -6.61
CA TYR A 46 -9.69 -7.19 -6.66
C TYR A 46 -10.94 -7.85 -6.07
N GLN A 47 -11.16 -9.13 -6.40
CA GLN A 47 -12.25 -9.96 -5.86
C GLN A 47 -13.65 -9.40 -6.17
N GLY A 48 -13.84 -8.78 -7.34
CA GLY A 48 -15.15 -8.33 -7.81
C GLY A 48 -15.69 -7.08 -7.11
N TYR A 49 -14.86 -6.37 -6.35
CA TYR A 49 -15.20 -5.08 -5.79
C TYR A 49 -15.07 -3.98 -6.85
N VAL A 50 -15.98 -3.00 -6.84
CA VAL A 50 -15.90 -1.83 -7.73
C VAL A 50 -16.18 -0.58 -6.92
N LEU A 51 -15.26 0.38 -7.00
CA LEU A 51 -15.37 1.69 -6.37
C LEU A 51 -15.85 2.72 -7.41
N THR A 52 -16.92 3.44 -7.11
CA THR A 52 -17.49 4.47 -7.96
C THR A 52 -17.41 5.83 -7.28
N VAL A 53 -16.95 6.85 -7.99
CA VAL A 53 -17.11 8.25 -7.57
C VAL A 53 -18.44 8.74 -8.11
N LYS A 54 -19.46 8.84 -7.27
CA LYS A 54 -20.82 9.21 -7.70
C LYS A 54 -20.93 10.70 -8.03
N SER A 55 -20.34 11.54 -7.19
CA SER A 55 -20.37 12.99 -7.36
C SER A 55 -19.34 13.65 -6.45
N VAL A 56 -18.94 14.86 -6.82
CA VAL A 56 -18.18 15.77 -5.95
C VAL A 56 -19.04 16.98 -5.62
N SER A 57 -19.13 17.31 -4.33
CA SER A 57 -19.84 18.47 -3.82
C SER A 57 -18.97 19.72 -3.88
N SER A 58 -19.59 20.89 -3.92
CA SER A 58 -18.91 22.19 -4.00
C SER A 58 -18.02 22.52 -2.80
N ASP A 59 -18.24 21.86 -1.67
CA ASP A 59 -17.43 21.95 -0.45
C ASP A 59 -16.20 21.04 -0.46
N GLY A 60 -16.00 20.27 -1.55
CA GLY A 60 -14.92 19.28 -1.68
C GLY A 60 -15.23 17.92 -1.05
N SER A 61 -16.48 17.67 -0.63
CA SER A 61 -16.90 16.35 -0.18
C SER A 61 -17.15 15.42 -1.39
N VAL A 62 -16.72 14.17 -1.32
CA VAL A 62 -16.85 13.18 -2.41
C VAL A 62 -17.81 12.07 -2.01
N TRP A 63 -18.81 11.80 -2.85
CA TRP A 63 -19.68 10.64 -2.67
C TRP A 63 -19.03 9.41 -3.30
N LEU A 64 -18.58 8.50 -2.45
CA LEU A 64 -18.00 7.20 -2.83
C LEU A 64 -19.02 6.08 -2.62
N GLN A 65 -19.09 5.16 -3.58
CA GLN A 65 -19.90 3.96 -3.49
C GLN A 65 -19.05 2.74 -3.81
N LEU A 66 -19.10 1.74 -2.93
CA LEU A 66 -18.47 0.44 -3.13
C LEU A 66 -19.54 -0.61 -3.42
N THR A 67 -19.29 -1.38 -4.46
CA THR A 67 -20.11 -2.54 -4.82
C THR A 67 -19.28 -3.82 -4.76
N GLU A 68 -19.94 -4.92 -4.43
CA GLU A 68 -19.41 -6.29 -4.47
C GLU A 68 -20.37 -7.09 -5.36
N ASN A 69 -19.90 -7.60 -6.50
CA ASN A 69 -20.74 -8.32 -7.47
C ASN A 69 -22.05 -7.57 -7.80
N ASP A 70 -21.91 -6.30 -8.21
CA ASP A 70 -23.01 -5.36 -8.56
C ASP A 70 -23.96 -4.96 -7.41
N LYS A 71 -23.76 -5.48 -6.19
CA LYS A 71 -24.54 -5.07 -5.02
C LYS A 71 -23.82 -3.99 -4.24
N ILE A 72 -24.53 -2.90 -3.90
CA ILE A 72 -23.99 -1.85 -3.04
C ILE A 72 -23.76 -2.41 -1.64
N VAL A 73 -22.50 -2.41 -1.20
CA VAL A 73 -22.09 -2.84 0.15
C VAL A 73 -21.77 -1.66 1.05
N LYS A 74 -21.34 -0.53 0.47
CA LYS A 74 -21.13 0.72 1.21
C LYS A 74 -21.32 1.93 0.31
N SER A 75 -21.89 3.01 0.85
CA SER A 75 -22.06 4.29 0.15
C SER A 75 -21.98 5.43 1.16
N GLU A 76 -21.09 6.39 0.96
CA GLU A 76 -20.78 7.43 1.94
C GLU A 76 -20.25 8.70 1.27
N ILE A 77 -20.55 9.86 1.87
CA ILE A 77 -19.97 11.14 1.48
C ILE A 77 -18.79 11.44 2.40
N VAL A 78 -17.60 11.61 1.82
CA VAL A 78 -16.32 11.71 2.55
C VAL A 78 -15.59 12.98 2.16
N ALA A 79 -15.16 13.78 3.14
CA ALA A 79 -14.44 15.04 2.91
C ALA A 79 -12.95 14.94 3.23
N ARG A 80 -12.60 14.64 4.48
CA ARG A 80 -11.21 14.56 4.98
C ARG A 80 -10.86 13.25 5.69
N ASP A 81 -11.85 12.37 5.82
CA ASP A 81 -11.71 11.10 6.53
C ASP A 81 -11.50 9.93 5.56
N TYR A 82 -11.36 8.73 6.11
CA TYR A 82 -11.25 7.51 5.35
C TYR A 82 -12.62 6.90 5.03
N PHE A 83 -12.80 6.50 3.77
CA PHE A 83 -13.80 5.54 3.38
C PHE A 83 -13.31 4.14 3.76
N ILE A 84 -13.84 3.60 4.87
CA ILE A 84 -13.45 2.28 5.38
C ILE A 84 -14.59 1.28 5.22
N TYR A 85 -14.36 0.16 4.54
CA TYR A 85 -15.30 -0.95 4.50
C TYR A 85 -14.76 -2.13 5.30
N ASN A 86 -15.53 -2.53 6.32
CA ASN A 86 -15.24 -3.68 7.16
C ASN A 86 -16.23 -4.81 6.84
N LYS A 87 -15.72 -6.02 6.74
CA LYS A 87 -16.50 -7.25 6.56
C LYS A 87 -15.88 -8.32 7.45
N SER A 88 -16.70 -9.14 8.11
CA SER A 88 -16.21 -10.27 8.92
C SER A 88 -15.09 -9.87 9.94
N ASN A 89 -15.29 -8.74 10.63
CA ASN A 89 -14.38 -8.15 11.63
C ASN A 89 -12.98 -7.75 11.14
N ARG A 90 -12.79 -7.56 9.83
CA ARG A 90 -11.55 -7.05 9.25
C ARG A 90 -11.84 -5.93 8.25
N THR A 91 -10.86 -5.06 8.06
CA THR A 91 -10.89 -4.05 7.00
C THR A 91 -10.64 -4.74 5.66
N ILE A 92 -11.54 -4.53 4.70
CA ILE A 92 -11.35 -5.01 3.32
C ILE A 92 -10.84 -3.87 2.44
N VAL A 93 -11.38 -2.68 2.62
CA VAL A 93 -10.99 -1.49 1.86
C VAL A 93 -10.81 -0.30 2.81
N SER A 94 -9.72 0.44 2.63
CA SER A 94 -9.49 1.73 3.28
C SER A 94 -8.96 2.72 2.26
N ILE A 95 -9.72 3.78 2.01
CA ILE A 95 -9.45 4.77 0.97
C ILE A 95 -9.52 6.16 1.57
N LYS A 96 -8.61 7.04 1.15
CA LYS A 96 -8.67 8.46 1.50
C LYS A 96 -8.77 9.31 0.24
N VAL A 97 -9.61 10.35 0.31
CA VAL A 97 -9.60 11.42 -0.70
C VAL A 97 -8.36 12.28 -0.46
N ASP A 98 -7.49 12.35 -1.46
CA ASP A 98 -6.26 13.14 -1.42
C ASP A 98 -6.47 14.52 -2.04
N ASN A 99 -6.92 14.55 -3.30
CA ASN A 99 -7.10 15.78 -4.06
C ASN A 99 -8.31 15.70 -5.00
N ILE A 100 -8.82 16.87 -5.35
CA ILE A 100 -9.91 17.05 -6.30
C ILE A 100 -9.48 18.09 -7.32
N TYR A 101 -9.53 17.72 -8.60
CA TYR A 101 -9.19 18.59 -9.72
C TYR A 101 -10.45 18.96 -10.48
N TYR A 102 -10.80 20.25 -10.41
CA TYR A 102 -11.94 20.81 -11.13
C TYR A 102 -11.51 21.22 -12.53
N GLY A 103 -12.00 20.52 -13.55
CA GLY A 103 -11.86 20.93 -14.95
C GLY A 103 -12.92 21.96 -15.33
N SER A 104 -12.55 23.00 -16.07
CA SER A 104 -13.49 24.06 -16.50
C SER A 104 -14.53 23.59 -17.51
N SER A 105 -14.25 22.53 -18.26
CA SER A 105 -15.12 21.93 -19.28
C SER A 105 -15.11 20.40 -19.26
N GLU A 106 -14.43 19.81 -18.29
CA GLU A 106 -14.23 18.36 -18.15
C GLU A 106 -14.81 17.87 -16.83
N GLN A 107 -14.99 16.55 -16.72
CA GLN A 107 -15.44 15.93 -15.48
C GLN A 107 -14.44 16.17 -14.35
N THR A 108 -14.93 16.36 -13.13
CA THR A 108 -14.08 16.51 -11.95
C THR A 108 -13.30 15.22 -11.71
N LEU A 109 -11.97 15.30 -11.57
CA LEU A 109 -11.12 14.17 -11.23
C LEU A 109 -10.87 14.13 -9.73
N VAL A 110 -10.97 12.94 -9.14
CA VAL A 110 -10.69 12.70 -7.73
C VAL A 110 -9.45 11.80 -7.62
N SER A 111 -8.41 12.32 -6.98
CA SER A 111 -7.24 11.53 -6.55
C SER A 111 -7.54 10.90 -5.21
N LEU A 112 -7.39 9.58 -5.15
CA LEU A 112 -7.55 8.79 -3.94
C LEU A 112 -6.19 8.22 -3.55
N TYR A 113 -5.72 8.62 -2.37
CA TYR A 113 -4.45 8.16 -1.83
C TYR A 113 -4.37 8.40 -0.30
N PRO A 114 -3.89 7.41 0.48
CA PRO A 114 -3.55 6.05 0.06
C PRO A 114 -4.81 5.17 -0.12
N VAL A 115 -4.74 4.22 -1.06
CA VAL A 115 -5.71 3.13 -1.20
C VAL A 115 -5.11 1.83 -0.70
N TYR A 116 -5.77 1.22 0.27
CA TYR A 116 -5.49 -0.11 0.78
C TYR A 116 -6.65 -1.04 0.47
N GLN A 117 -6.31 -2.22 -0.05
CA GLN A 117 -7.23 -3.34 -0.17
C GLN A 117 -6.58 -4.57 0.45
N TYR A 118 -7.37 -5.30 1.23
CA TYR A 118 -6.98 -6.55 1.86
C TYR A 118 -7.76 -7.71 1.25
N VAL A 119 -7.22 -8.93 1.39
CA VAL A 119 -7.89 -10.14 0.94
C VAL A 119 -9.19 -10.34 1.73
N ASP A 120 -10.29 -10.46 1.00
CA ASP A 120 -11.57 -10.87 1.57
C ASP A 120 -11.62 -12.41 1.63
N PRO A 121 -11.64 -13.03 2.83
CA PRO A 121 -11.66 -14.48 2.98
C PRO A 121 -12.98 -15.11 2.53
N ASP A 122 -14.05 -14.32 2.43
CA ASP A 122 -15.39 -14.80 2.07
C ASP A 122 -15.55 -14.90 0.54
N LEU A 123 -14.54 -14.48 -0.21
CA LEU A 123 -14.53 -14.43 -1.68
C LEU A 123 -13.43 -15.34 -2.25
N PRO A 124 -13.54 -15.74 -3.53
CA PRO A 124 -12.52 -16.54 -4.18
C PRO A 124 -11.14 -15.89 -4.09
N VAL A 125 -10.10 -16.74 -4.08
CA VAL A 125 -8.71 -16.29 -4.05
C VAL A 125 -8.49 -15.30 -5.21
N PRO A 126 -7.93 -14.10 -4.93
CA PRO A 126 -7.75 -13.08 -5.96
C PRO A 126 -6.82 -13.59 -7.05
N ASP A 127 -7.29 -13.51 -8.30
CA ASP A 127 -6.43 -13.66 -9.46
C ASP A 127 -5.71 -12.32 -9.70
N ILE A 128 -4.42 -12.28 -9.35
CA ILE A 128 -3.56 -11.09 -9.51
C ILE A 128 -3.33 -10.71 -10.99
N THR A 129 -3.77 -11.54 -11.93
CA THR A 129 -3.69 -11.26 -13.38
C THR A 129 -4.88 -10.43 -13.89
N GLU A 130 -5.95 -10.27 -13.11
CA GLU A 130 -7.19 -9.61 -13.55
C GLU A 130 -7.17 -8.07 -13.50
N MET A 131 -6.20 -7.44 -12.83
CA MET A 131 -6.15 -5.98 -12.63
C MET A 131 -5.54 -5.19 -13.81
N ILE A 132 -5.25 -5.83 -14.94
CA ILE A 132 -4.90 -5.06 -16.14
C ILE A 132 -6.17 -4.30 -16.57
N PRO A 133 -6.15 -2.96 -16.63
CA PRO A 133 -7.27 -2.19 -17.17
C PRO A 133 -7.58 -2.75 -18.56
N LYS A 134 -8.81 -3.24 -18.75
CA LYS A 134 -9.28 -3.66 -20.06
C LYS A 134 -9.45 -2.39 -20.90
N ASP A 135 -8.36 -1.94 -21.51
CA ASP A 135 -8.37 -0.86 -22.49
C ASP A 135 -9.25 -1.32 -23.67
N VAL A 136 -10.42 -0.69 -23.78
CA VAL A 136 -11.34 -0.88 -24.89
C VAL A 136 -10.74 -0.14 -26.08
N ASN A 137 -10.17 -0.93 -26.99
CA ASN A 137 -9.72 -0.59 -28.35
C ASN A 137 -8.30 -0.01 -28.48
N ASN A 138 -7.27 -0.86 -28.31
CA ASN A 138 -6.03 -0.68 -29.08
C ASN A 138 -5.35 -2.02 -29.40
N PRO A 139 -4.82 -2.20 -30.63
CA PRO A 139 -4.07 -3.40 -30.98
C PRO A 139 -2.79 -3.47 -30.14
N VAL A 140 -2.62 -4.59 -29.45
CA VAL A 140 -1.48 -4.93 -28.58
C VAL A 140 -0.16 -4.58 -29.25
N ASP A 141 0.46 -3.48 -28.81
CA ASP A 141 1.86 -3.20 -29.12
C ASP A 141 2.72 -4.04 -28.17
N LYS A 142 3.46 -5.00 -28.72
CA LYS A 142 4.23 -6.01 -27.98
C LYS A 142 5.56 -5.45 -27.47
N ASN A 143 5.56 -4.25 -26.91
CA ASN A 143 6.76 -3.72 -26.28
C ASN A 143 6.76 -4.09 -24.79
N PRO A 144 7.80 -4.78 -24.29
CA PRO A 144 7.91 -5.08 -22.87
C PRO A 144 7.99 -3.77 -22.08
N LEU A 145 7.18 -3.69 -21.02
CA LEU A 145 7.09 -2.53 -20.11
C LEU A 145 8.48 -2.03 -19.67
N PRO A 146 8.66 -0.70 -19.48
CA PRO A 146 9.90 -0.18 -18.92
C PRO A 146 10.12 -0.77 -17.53
N ARG A 147 11.27 -1.44 -17.37
CA ARG A 147 11.69 -2.07 -16.13
C ARG A 147 11.89 -0.98 -15.07
N ILE A 148 10.95 -0.83 -14.12
CA ILE A 148 11.16 0.02 -12.95
C ILE A 148 12.25 -0.63 -12.10
N TYR A 149 13.44 -0.02 -12.08
CA TYR A 149 14.52 -0.43 -11.20
C TYR A 149 14.19 0.04 -9.77
N THR A 150 13.45 -0.77 -9.03
CA THR A 150 13.60 -0.78 -7.57
C THR A 150 15.03 -1.25 -7.29
N PRO A 151 15.88 -0.47 -6.60
CA PRO A 151 17.18 -0.97 -6.17
C PRO A 151 16.91 -2.22 -5.35
N GLY A 152 17.34 -3.37 -5.88
CA GLY A 152 17.17 -4.64 -5.19
C GLY A 152 17.76 -4.52 -3.79
N GLU A 153 17.07 -5.13 -2.83
CA GLU A 153 17.48 -5.27 -1.44
C GLU A 153 18.99 -5.53 -1.22
N PRO A 154 19.80 -6.20 -2.07
CA PRO A 154 21.26 -6.27 -1.86
C PRO A 154 22.00 -4.92 -1.75
N VAL A 155 21.49 -3.82 -2.31
CA VAL A 155 22.21 -2.52 -2.29
C VAL A 155 22.19 -1.88 -0.89
N ILE A 156 21.11 -2.07 -0.14
CA ILE A 156 20.95 -1.51 1.22
C ILE A 156 21.91 -2.21 2.20
N TRP A 157 22.10 -3.53 2.06
CA TRP A 157 23.04 -4.29 2.89
C TRP A 157 24.51 -3.92 2.62
N ALA A 158 24.88 -3.64 1.37
CA ALA A 158 26.25 -3.27 1.02
C ALA A 158 26.68 -1.93 1.65
N ALA A 159 25.80 -0.92 1.66
CA ALA A 159 26.09 0.36 2.29
C ALA A 159 26.30 0.22 3.82
N GLY A 160 25.48 -0.62 4.47
CA GLY A 160 25.63 -0.92 5.90
C GLY A 160 26.97 -1.58 6.23
N ILE A 161 27.39 -2.58 5.43
CA ILE A 161 28.67 -3.28 5.64
C ILE A 161 29.86 -2.34 5.45
N VAL A 162 29.83 -1.48 4.43
CA VAL A 162 30.91 -0.50 4.19
C VAL A 162 30.99 0.50 5.35
N PHE A 163 29.86 0.98 5.85
CA PHE A 163 29.83 1.90 7.00
C PHE A 163 30.45 1.28 8.26
N ILE A 164 30.13 -0.01 8.54
CA ILE A 164 30.68 -0.75 9.68
C ILE A 164 32.21 -0.92 9.54
N LEU A 165 32.71 -1.25 8.34
CA LEU A 165 34.15 -1.41 8.11
C LEU A 165 34.91 -0.09 8.25
N VAL A 166 34.33 1.02 7.78
CA VAL A 166 34.91 2.36 7.94
C VAL A 166 34.96 2.77 9.42
N LEU A 167 33.87 2.53 10.15
CA LEU A 167 33.81 2.83 11.59
C LEU A 167 34.84 2.02 12.38
N TYR A 168 34.98 0.72 12.07
CA TYR A 168 35.99 -0.14 12.67
C TYR A 168 37.42 0.35 12.38
N TYR A 169 37.71 0.76 11.14
CA TYR A 169 39.03 1.26 10.76
C TYR A 169 39.39 2.56 11.51
N ILE A 170 38.45 3.49 11.64
CA ILE A 170 38.65 4.75 12.36
C ILE A 170 38.92 4.48 13.85
N LEU A 171 38.13 3.61 14.49
CA LEU A 171 38.32 3.23 15.89
C LEU A 171 39.67 2.56 16.15
N ARG A 172 40.12 1.68 15.24
CA ARG A 172 41.43 1.01 15.33
C ARG A 172 42.61 1.96 15.11
N LYS A 173 42.43 3.06 14.39
CA LYS A 173 43.49 4.05 14.11
C LYS A 173 43.64 5.09 15.23
N LEU A 174 42.63 5.24 16.08
CA LEU A 174 42.61 6.15 17.23
C LEU A 174 43.21 5.55 18.52
N TRP A 175 43.63 4.29 18.48
CA TRP A 175 44.29 3.55 19.57
C TRP A 175 45.59 2.94 19.07
#